data_AF-A0A6A5SJ49-F1
#
_entry.id   AF-A0A6A5SJ49-F1
#
_cell.length_a   1.000
_cell.length_b   1.000
_cell.length_c   1.000
_cell.angle_alpha   90.00
_cell.angle_beta   90.00
_cell.angle_gamma   90.00
#
_symmetry.space_group_name_H-M   'P 1'
#
loop_
_entity.id
_entity.type
_entity.pdbx_description
1 polymer ?
#
loop_
_entity_poly.entity_id
_entity_poly.type
_entity_poly.pdbx_seq_one_letter_code
_entity_poly.pdbx_strand_id
1 'polypeptide(L)'
;MTGCEWAGRCKKELNTEIAEYGWRLTVEVPHHNHNRAIGRAAFAQNRKRDAALLCRIKAMYLQHDTASKMLNTFLAESVTSTNLKLYDINNEVQKLRRFDLAGQTEIEALLSFLE
;
A
#
# COMPACT_ATOMS: atom_id res chain seq x y z
N MET A 1 -2.45 14.73 -6.30
CA MET A 1 -2.07 14.17 -4.98
C MET A 1 -3.28 13.43 -4.42
N THR A 2 -3.18 12.14 -4.16
CA THR A 2 -4.21 11.42 -3.39
C THR A 2 -4.08 11.82 -1.92
N GLY A 3 -5.16 12.24 -1.27
CA GLY A 3 -5.15 12.69 0.12
C GLY A 3 -4.65 11.63 1.09
N CYS A 4 -4.09 12.08 2.22
CA CYS A 4 -3.73 11.20 3.33
C CYS A 4 -4.99 10.58 3.96
N GLU A 5 -4.97 9.28 4.21
CA GLU A 5 -6.09 8.57 4.86
C GLU A 5 -5.86 8.32 6.34
N TRP A 6 -4.74 8.76 6.90
CA TRP A 6 -4.54 8.72 8.35
C TRP A 6 -5.71 9.44 9.02
N ALA A 7 -6.39 8.73 9.91
CA ALA A 7 -7.60 9.20 10.54
C ALA A 7 -7.60 8.83 12.02
N GLY A 8 -8.05 9.77 12.85
CA GLY A 8 -8.29 9.58 14.27
C GLY A 8 -9.64 10.15 14.66
N ARG A 9 -10.32 9.46 15.55
CA ARG A 9 -11.59 9.89 16.14
C ARG A 9 -11.37 10.34 17.57
N CYS A 10 -11.68 11.60 17.85
CA CYS A 10 -11.71 12.13 19.21
C CYS A 10 -13.16 12.21 19.68
N LYS A 11 -13.46 11.61 20.83
CA LYS A 11 -14.79 11.69 21.46
C LYS A 11 -14.66 11.87 22.96
N LYS A 12 -15.64 12.56 23.55
CA LYS A 12 -15.77 12.65 25.01
C LYS A 12 -16.41 11.36 25.51
N GLU A 13 -15.75 10.64 26.41
CA GLU A 13 -16.27 9.41 26.98
C GLU A 13 -15.77 9.19 28.42
N LEU A 14 -16.45 8.32 29.16
CA LEU A 14 -16.06 7.93 30.52
C LEU A 14 -14.80 7.07 30.46
N ASN A 15 -13.73 7.50 31.12
CA ASN A 15 -12.57 6.66 31.38
C ASN A 15 -12.83 5.81 32.62
N THR A 16 -13.07 4.51 32.42
CA THR A 16 -13.38 3.56 33.51
C THR A 16 -12.21 3.33 34.47
N GLU A 17 -10.97 3.61 34.08
CA GLU A 17 -9.78 3.44 34.93
C GLU A 17 -9.69 4.51 36.02
N ILE A 18 -10.19 5.72 35.75
CA ILE A 18 -10.14 6.88 36.66
C ILE A 18 -11.54 7.39 37.05
N ALA A 19 -12.60 6.75 36.56
CA ALA A 19 -14.00 7.11 36.80
C ALA A 19 -14.37 8.57 36.42
N GLU A 20 -13.68 9.16 35.44
CA GLU A 20 -13.90 10.55 35.01
C GLU A 20 -14.22 10.65 33.50
N TYR A 21 -15.03 11.64 33.13
CA TYR A 21 -15.27 11.95 31.72
C TYR A 21 -14.08 12.69 31.13
N GLY A 22 -13.48 12.12 30.09
CA GLY A 22 -12.32 12.68 29.41
C GLY A 22 -12.48 12.65 27.89
N TRP A 23 -11.51 13.22 27.20
CA TRP A 23 -11.35 13.05 25.76
C TRP A 23 -10.56 11.77 25.49
N ARG A 24 -11.10 10.86 24.68
CA ARG A 24 -10.35 9.73 24.14
C ARG A 24 -10.11 9.94 22.65
N LEU A 25 -8.84 9.81 22.25
CA LEU A 25 -8.45 9.75 20.85
C LEU A 25 -8.21 8.29 20.46
N THR A 26 -8.95 7.79 19.49
CA THR A 26 -8.73 6.47 18.87
C THR A 26 -8.19 6.67 17.47
N VAL A 27 -7.07 6.05 17.15
CA VAL A 27 -6.53 6.04 15.77
C VAL A 27 -7.28 4.98 14.98
N GLU A 28 -7.98 5.40 13.91
CA GLU A 28 -8.77 4.49 13.06
C GLU A 28 -7.92 3.93 11.91
N VAL A 29 -7.05 4.77 11.34
CA VAL A 29 -6.12 4.38 10.27
C VAL A 29 -4.70 4.75 10.73
N PRO A 30 -3.91 3.78 11.22
CA PRO A 30 -2.65 4.05 11.91
C PRO A 30 -1.45 4.30 10.97
N HIS A 31 -1.70 4.57 9.68
CA HIS A 31 -0.65 4.65 8.69
C HIS A 31 -0.88 5.78 7.69
N HIS A 32 0.20 6.33 7.17
CA HIS A 32 0.16 7.28 6.07
C HIS A 32 0.33 6.57 4.72
N ASN A 33 -0.36 7.07 3.70
CA ASN A 33 -0.38 6.51 2.35
C ASN A 33 0.42 7.36 1.34
N HIS A 34 1.35 8.20 1.81
CA HIS A 34 2.17 9.07 0.96
C HIS A 34 3.67 8.99 1.30
N ASN A 35 4.50 9.36 0.32
CA ASN A 35 5.97 9.30 0.44
C ASN A 35 6.58 10.32 1.41
N ARG A 36 5.83 11.35 1.84
CA ARG A 36 6.27 12.34 2.83
C ARG A 36 6.18 11.85 4.29
N ALA A 37 5.61 10.67 4.52
CA ALA A 37 5.53 10.12 5.86
C ALA A 37 6.92 9.65 6.31
N ILE A 38 7.26 9.88 7.59
CA ILE A 38 8.55 9.53 8.18
C ILE A 38 8.31 8.65 9.42
N GLY A 39 9.25 7.76 9.74
CA GLY A 39 9.22 6.97 10.97
C GLY A 39 8.26 5.79 10.92
N ARG A 40 7.78 5.36 12.10
CA ARG A 40 7.03 4.11 12.29
C ARG A 40 5.66 4.07 11.60
N ALA A 41 5.14 5.21 11.14
CA ALA A 41 3.85 5.30 10.43
C ALA A 41 4.00 5.35 8.89
N ALA A 42 5.24 5.33 8.39
CA ALA A 42 5.57 5.49 6.98
C ALA A 42 5.64 4.14 6.24
N PHE A 43 4.51 3.43 6.20
CA PHE A 43 4.46 2.11 5.57
C PHE A 43 4.40 2.22 4.05
N ALA A 44 5.46 1.79 3.37
CA ALA A 44 5.53 1.86 1.91
C ALA A 44 4.43 1.02 1.24
N GLN A 45 4.01 -0.09 1.86
CA GLN A 45 2.90 -0.89 1.36
C GLN A 45 1.55 -0.16 1.40
N ASN A 46 1.38 0.88 2.20
CA ASN A 46 0.10 1.60 2.28
C ASN A 46 0.05 2.80 1.35
N ARG A 47 1.11 3.03 0.55
CA ARG A 47 1.15 4.16 -0.37
C ARG A 47 0.05 4.05 -1.42
N LYS A 48 -0.67 5.15 -1.64
CA LYS A 48 -1.65 5.28 -2.72
C LYS A 48 -0.97 5.62 -4.04
N ARG A 49 -1.53 5.10 -5.11
CA ARG A 49 -1.09 5.33 -6.48
C ARG A 49 -2.29 5.73 -7.32
N ASP A 50 -1.99 6.39 -8.43
CA ASP A 50 -3.00 6.73 -9.42
C ASP A 50 -3.69 5.45 -9.95
N ALA A 51 -5.01 5.51 -10.15
CA ALA A 51 -5.79 4.35 -10.53
C ALA A 51 -5.41 3.83 -11.93
N ALA A 52 -5.03 4.71 -12.86
CA ALA A 52 -4.59 4.30 -14.19
C ALA A 52 -3.25 3.56 -14.10
N LEU A 53 -2.30 4.07 -13.31
CA LEU A 53 -1.03 3.37 -13.06
C LEU A 53 -1.27 1.98 -12.44
N LEU A 54 -2.16 1.86 -11.46
CA LEU A 54 -2.49 0.57 -10.84
C LEU A 54 -3.11 -0.41 -11.83
N CYS A 55 -4.02 0.05 -12.68
CA CYS A 55 -4.63 -0.77 -13.73
C CYS A 55 -3.57 -1.33 -14.68
N ARG A 56 -2.59 -0.49 -15.06
CA ARG A 56 -1.49 -0.89 -15.94
C ARG A 56 -0.52 -1.86 -15.27
N ILE A 57 -0.13 -1.61 -14.02
CA ILE A 57 0.70 -2.56 -13.25
C ILE A 57 0.00 -3.92 -13.18
N LYS A 58 -1.30 -3.95 -12.92
CA LYS A 58 -2.08 -5.20 -12.89
C LYS A 58 -2.08 -5.90 -14.24
N ALA A 59 -2.28 -5.18 -15.35
CA ALA A 59 -2.24 -5.77 -16.69
C ALA A 59 -0.88 -6.39 -17.02
N MET A 60 0.22 -5.70 -16.70
CA MET A 60 1.58 -6.21 -16.93
C MET A 60 1.92 -7.37 -15.98
N TYR A 61 1.43 -7.34 -14.74
CA TYR A 61 1.57 -8.44 -13.79
C TYR A 61 0.94 -9.73 -14.31
N LEU A 62 -0.26 -9.66 -14.89
CA LEU A 62 -0.93 -10.80 -15.52
C LEU A 62 -0.20 -11.32 -16.77
N GLN A 63 0.67 -10.51 -17.37
CA GLN A 63 1.56 -10.91 -18.47
C GLN A 63 2.89 -11.47 -17.97
N HIS A 64 3.05 -11.65 -16.65
CA HIS A 64 4.29 -12.07 -16.00
C HIS A 64 5.48 -11.15 -16.25
N ASP A 65 5.23 -9.87 -16.52
CA ASP A 65 6.30 -8.89 -16.67
C ASP A 65 7.05 -8.67 -15.34
N THR A 66 8.36 -8.45 -15.44
CA THR A 66 9.17 -8.10 -14.25
C THR A 66 8.93 -6.64 -13.86
N ALA A 67 9.07 -6.32 -12.56
CA ALA A 67 8.93 -4.95 -12.08
C ALA A 67 9.90 -3.97 -12.79
N SER A 68 11.10 -4.43 -13.16
CA SER A 68 12.06 -3.64 -13.93
C SER A 68 11.57 -3.35 -15.34
N LYS A 69 10.98 -4.34 -16.02
CA LYS A 69 10.36 -4.15 -17.34
C LYS A 69 9.20 -3.16 -17.25
N MET A 70 8.31 -3.32 -16.26
CA MET A 70 7.22 -2.37 -16.00
C MET A 70 7.73 -0.94 -15.79
N LEU A 71 8.78 -0.77 -14.98
CA LEU A 71 9.37 0.56 -14.75
C LEU A 71 9.87 1.18 -16.05
N ASN A 72 10.64 0.43 -16.83
CA ASN A 72 11.20 0.92 -18.09
C ASN A 72 10.09 1.32 -19.07
N THR A 73 9.02 0.53 -19.15
CA THR A 73 7.83 0.87 -19.96
C THR A 73 7.20 2.18 -19.50
N PHE A 74 6.97 2.37 -18.19
CA PHE A 74 6.37 3.61 -17.68
C PHE A 74 7.28 4.84 -17.86
N LEU A 75 8.60 4.67 -17.71
CA LEU A 75 9.58 5.74 -17.94
C LEU A 75 9.67 6.12 -19.43
N ALA A 76 9.58 5.14 -20.34
CA ALA A 76 9.61 5.38 -21.77
C ALA A 76 8.35 6.08 -22.29
N GLU A 77 7.19 5.75 -21.72
CA GLU A 77 5.90 6.27 -22.18
C GLU A 77 5.50 7.61 -21.58
N SER A 78 6.09 7.99 -20.45
CA SER A 78 5.67 9.20 -19.76
C SER A 78 6.78 10.26 -19.74
N VAL A 79 6.43 11.46 -20.21
CA VAL A 79 7.25 12.67 -20.04
C VAL A 79 7.17 13.18 -18.58
N THR A 80 6.24 12.68 -17.77
CA THR A 80 5.86 13.23 -16.45
C THR A 80 6.02 12.29 -15.24
N SER A 81 6.29 11.00 -15.40
CA SER A 81 6.47 10.05 -14.27
C SER A 81 7.91 10.02 -13.74
N THR A 82 8.54 11.19 -13.63
CA THR A 82 9.93 11.35 -13.18
C THR A 82 10.20 10.89 -11.75
N ASN A 83 9.15 10.59 -10.96
CA ASN A 83 9.25 10.19 -9.57
C ASN A 83 8.89 8.71 -9.29
N LEU A 84 8.57 7.91 -10.31
CA LEU A 84 8.31 6.49 -10.11
C LEU A 84 9.63 5.73 -9.92
N LYS A 85 9.76 4.97 -8.84
CA LYS A 85 10.96 4.17 -8.55
C LYS A 85 10.63 2.68 -8.59
N LEU A 86 11.66 1.85 -8.79
CA LEU A 86 11.48 0.39 -8.87
C LEU A 86 10.78 -0.20 -7.64
N TYR A 87 11.15 0.27 -6.44
CA TYR A 87 10.53 -0.21 -5.22
C TYR A 87 9.02 0.12 -5.15
N ASP A 88 8.56 1.18 -5.83
CA ASP A 88 7.14 1.52 -5.89
C ASP A 88 6.37 0.46 -6.67
N ILE A 89 6.91 0.00 -7.80
CA ILE A 89 6.31 -1.07 -8.59
C ILE A 89 6.36 -2.39 -7.83
N ASN A 90 7.50 -2.70 -7.21
CA ASN A 90 7.62 -3.91 -6.39
C ASN A 90 6.55 -3.95 -5.28
N ASN A 91 6.28 -2.83 -4.60
CA ASN A 91 5.24 -2.80 -3.58
C ASN A 91 3.85 -3.12 -4.13
N GLU A 92 3.49 -2.60 -5.31
CA GLU A 92 2.20 -2.90 -5.94
C GLU A 92 2.12 -4.35 -6.43
N VAL A 93 3.19 -4.88 -7.04
CA VAL A 93 3.27 -6.29 -7.44
C VAL A 93 3.14 -7.21 -6.21
N GLN A 94 3.77 -6.87 -5.10
CA GLN A 94 3.65 -7.65 -3.86
C GLN A 94 2.24 -7.60 -3.26
N LYS A 95 1.48 -6.52 -3.46
CA LYS A 95 0.05 -6.48 -3.07
C LYS A 95 -0.78 -7.43 -3.93
N LEU A 96 -0.54 -7.45 -5.24
CA LEU A 96 -1.21 -8.37 -6.16
C LEU A 96 -0.89 -9.82 -5.80
N ARG A 97 0.39 -10.15 -5.59
CA ARG A 97 0.79 -11.48 -5.11
C ARG A 97 0.12 -11.88 -3.80
N ARG A 98 0.09 -10.99 -2.81
CA ARG A 98 -0.61 -11.28 -1.54
C ARG A 98 -2.10 -11.53 -1.74
N PHE A 99 -2.72 -10.86 -2.71
CA PHE A 99 -4.13 -11.10 -3.05
C PHE A 99 -4.31 -12.47 -3.69
N ASP A 100 -3.43 -12.87 -4.61
CA ASP A 100 -3.48 -14.19 -5.27
C ASP A 100 -3.22 -15.34 -4.27
N LEU A 101 -2.38 -15.08 -3.26
CA LEU A 101 -2.07 -16.01 -2.17
C LEU A 101 -3.10 -15.98 -1.03
N ALA A 102 -4.08 -15.06 -1.06
CA ALA A 102 -5.04 -14.94 0.03
C ALA A 102 -5.92 -16.20 0.12
N GLY A 103 -5.95 -16.83 1.29
CA GLY A 103 -6.71 -18.06 1.52
C GLY A 103 -5.93 -19.36 1.22
N GLN A 104 -4.68 -19.25 0.75
CA GLN A 104 -3.79 -20.40 0.59
C GLN A 104 -3.08 -20.75 1.90
N THR A 105 -2.85 -22.04 2.12
CA THR A 105 -1.91 -22.55 3.11
C THR A 105 -0.47 -22.24 2.72
N GLU A 106 0.46 -22.31 3.67
CA GLU A 106 1.89 -22.05 3.40
C GLU A 106 2.47 -22.98 2.33
N ILE A 107 2.00 -24.24 2.27
CA ILE A 107 2.43 -25.22 1.26
C ILE A 107 1.91 -24.83 -0.13
N GLU A 108 0.63 -24.47 -0.24
CA GLU A 108 0.03 -24.01 -1.50
C GLU A 108 0.72 -22.74 -2.02
N ALA A 109 1.02 -21.81 -1.11
CA ALA A 109 1.78 -20.61 -1.44
C ALA A 109 3.19 -20.96 -1.94
N LEU A 110 3.90 -21.89 -1.30
CA LEU A 110 5.23 -22.33 -1.73
C LEU A 110 5.22 -23.00 -3.11
N LEU A 111 4.20 -23.81 -3.40
CA LEU A 111 4.05 -24.47 -4.70
C LEU A 111 3.89 -23.44 -5.83
N SER A 112 3.19 -22.33 -5.58
CA SER A 112 3.03 -21.25 -6.58
C SER A 112 4.33 -20.52 -6.96
N PHE A 113 5.43 -20.72 -6.21
CA PHE A 113 6.75 -20.18 -6.55
C PHE A 113 7.66 -21.16 -7.30
N LEU A 114 7.22 -22.41 -7.46
CA LEU A 114 7.99 -23.48 -8.13
C LEU A 114 7.56 -23.70 -9.60
N GLU A 115 6.43 -23.13 -10.01
CA GLU A 115 5.95 -23.06 -11.40
C GLU A 115 6.44 -21.77 -12.09
#